data_AF-A0A815VW41-F1
#
_entry.id   AF-A0A815VW41-F1
#
_cell.length_a   1.000
_cell.length_b   1.000
_cell.length_c   1.000
_cell.angle_alpha   90.00
_cell.angle_beta   90.00
_cell.angle_gamma   90.00
#
_symmetry.space_group_name_H-M   'P 1'
#
loop_
_entity.id
_entity.type
_entity.pdbx_description
1 polymer ?
#
loop_
_entity_poly.entity_id
_entity_poly.type
_entity_poly.pdbx_seq_one_letter_code
_entity_poly.pdbx_strand_id
1 'polypeptide(L)'
;RIFYIFIDERLDIVDAFVNDSSIRTFIAQDFLGRVPDFERLVRKFIRKKANLEDCYKIYVAVNKMPKLIEYIGEFNGPKKGVLDHLIVVPIREMIDVFSKYIEMIETTIDMGRIGNHEFVIKPNYDKDLQECREKQIELESKMHDDLTTICNKLSSHLSTTPSRSKKNGAESSKEPIRLVYDPKQGGWLYRINRKESATLQKQLSNITINFITILIYQKK
;
A
#
# COMPACT_ATOMS: atom_id res chain seq x y z
N ARG A 1 44.90 5.27 -23.59
CA ARG A 1 44.90 4.02 -22.81
C ARG A 1 43.62 3.88 -21.99
N ILE A 2 43.30 4.83 -21.09
CA ILE A 2 42.05 4.84 -20.29
C ILE A 2 40.78 4.78 -21.16
N PHE A 3 40.69 5.57 -22.23
CA PHE A 3 39.52 5.55 -23.14
C PHE A 3 39.30 4.20 -23.84
N TYR A 4 40.37 3.48 -24.19
CA TYR A 4 40.28 2.15 -24.81
C TYR A 4 39.80 1.09 -23.81
N ILE A 5 40.27 1.16 -22.55
CA ILE A 5 39.85 0.27 -21.47
C ILE A 5 38.33 0.35 -21.27
N PHE A 6 37.75 1.55 -21.28
CA PHE A 6 36.30 1.73 -21.18
C PHE A 6 35.51 1.15 -22.36
N ILE A 7 36.11 1.11 -23.56
CA ILE A 7 35.46 0.50 -24.72
C ILE A 7 35.47 -1.02 -24.58
N ASP A 8 36.62 -1.59 -24.23
CA ASP A 8 36.77 -3.04 -24.07
C ASP A 8 35.87 -3.58 -22.96
N GLU A 9 35.80 -2.90 -21.81
CA GLU A 9 34.89 -3.25 -20.70
C GLU A 9 33.42 -3.23 -21.10
N ARG A 10 33.00 -2.22 -21.89
CA ARG A 10 31.62 -2.13 -22.39
C ARG A 10 31.32 -3.22 -23.40
N LEU A 11 32.26 -3.54 -24.29
CA LEU A 11 32.12 -4.64 -25.24
C LEU A 11 32.03 -5.98 -24.52
N ASP A 12 32.82 -6.18 -23.46
CA ASP A 12 32.81 -7.38 -22.63
C ASP A 12 31.47 -7.58 -21.91
N ILE A 13 30.85 -6.51 -21.41
CA ILE A 13 29.49 -6.58 -20.84
C ILE A 13 28.47 -6.99 -21.91
N VAL A 14 28.54 -6.39 -23.10
CA VAL A 14 27.63 -6.71 -24.20
C VAL A 14 27.81 -8.16 -24.64
N ASP A 15 29.05 -8.61 -24.80
CA ASP A 15 29.39 -9.98 -25.16
C ASP A 15 28.84 -10.98 -24.14
N ALA A 16 28.97 -10.68 -22.83
CA ALA A 16 28.39 -11.51 -21.77
C ALA A 16 26.86 -11.66 -21.90
N PHE A 17 26.14 -10.56 -22.13
CA PHE A 17 24.67 -10.60 -22.29
C PHE A 17 24.21 -11.13 -23.65
N VAL A 18 25.04 -11.09 -24.69
CA VAL A 18 24.74 -11.72 -25.98
C VAL A 18 24.82 -13.23 -25.86
N ASN A 19 25.89 -13.73 -25.23
CA ASN A 19 26.18 -15.15 -25.07
C ASN A 19 25.28 -15.83 -24.03
N ASP A 20 24.75 -15.09 -23.04
CA ASP A 20 23.77 -15.61 -22.08
C ASP A 20 22.38 -14.98 -22.30
N SER A 21 21.54 -15.71 -23.03
CA SER A 21 20.16 -15.29 -23.31
C SER A 21 19.26 -15.29 -22.06
N SER A 22 19.58 -16.07 -21.04
CA SER A 22 18.78 -16.16 -19.82
C SER A 22 18.90 -14.88 -19.00
N ILE A 23 20.14 -14.44 -18.75
CA ILE A 23 20.47 -13.19 -18.05
C ILE A 23 19.87 -11.99 -18.77
N ARG A 24 20.05 -11.93 -20.09
CA ARG A 24 19.47 -10.85 -20.90
C ARG A 24 17.95 -10.78 -20.78
N THR A 25 17.27 -11.93 -20.82
CA THR A 25 15.81 -11.98 -20.75
C THR A 25 15.32 -11.52 -19.38
N PHE A 26 15.92 -12.03 -18.31
CA PHE A 26 15.59 -11.62 -16.94
C PHE A 26 15.82 -10.11 -16.72
N ILE A 27 16.98 -9.58 -17.13
CA ILE A 27 17.27 -8.15 -16.95
C ILE A 27 16.27 -7.29 -17.71
N ALA A 28 16.00 -7.61 -18.97
CA ALA A 28 15.15 -6.79 -19.84
C ALA A 28 13.66 -6.88 -19.48
N GLN A 29 13.15 -8.09 -19.22
CA GLN A 29 11.72 -8.32 -19.07
C GLN A 29 11.27 -8.30 -17.61
N ASP A 30 12.09 -8.80 -16.68
CA ASP A 30 11.68 -8.98 -15.29
C ASP A 30 12.25 -7.91 -14.35
N PHE A 31 13.48 -7.46 -14.57
CA PHE A 31 14.16 -6.57 -13.64
C PHE A 31 13.96 -5.09 -13.99
N LEU A 32 14.47 -4.62 -15.14
CA LEU A 32 14.54 -3.19 -15.46
C LEU A 32 13.17 -2.51 -15.50
N GLY A 33 12.13 -3.20 -15.98
CA GLY A 33 10.76 -2.66 -15.97
C GLY A 33 10.17 -2.41 -14.58
N ARG A 34 10.78 -2.98 -13.52
CA ARG A 34 10.36 -2.83 -12.13
C ARG A 34 11.21 -1.83 -11.34
N VAL A 35 12.30 -1.34 -11.92
CA VAL A 35 13.16 -0.33 -11.30
C VAL A 35 12.51 1.04 -11.51
N PRO A 36 12.25 1.81 -10.44
CA PRO A 36 11.71 3.15 -10.59
C PRO A 36 12.76 4.10 -11.17
N ASP A 37 12.30 5.22 -11.73
CA ASP A 37 13.18 6.32 -12.11
C ASP A 37 13.79 6.97 -10.86
N PHE A 38 14.99 6.50 -10.48
CA PHE A 38 15.72 6.99 -9.32
C PHE A 38 16.11 8.46 -9.48
N GLU A 39 16.43 8.94 -10.68
CA GLU A 39 16.81 10.33 -10.90
C GLU A 39 15.64 11.28 -10.61
N ARG A 40 14.43 10.89 -11.05
CA ARG A 40 13.20 11.59 -10.70
C ARG A 40 12.91 11.54 -9.21
N LEU A 41 13.08 10.39 -8.56
CA LEU A 41 12.89 10.26 -7.11
C LEU A 41 13.87 11.16 -6.35
N VAL A 42 15.17 11.09 -6.64
CA VAL A 42 16.22 11.93 -6.03
C VAL A 42 15.86 13.42 -6.14
N ARG A 43 15.41 13.90 -7.30
CA ARG A 43 14.94 15.28 -7.45
C ARG A 43 13.79 15.64 -6.52
N LYS A 44 12.85 14.73 -6.27
CA LYS A 44 11.75 14.96 -5.33
C LYS A 44 12.25 15.05 -3.88
N PHE A 45 13.18 14.18 -3.48
CA PHE A 45 13.79 14.20 -2.15
C PHE A 45 14.57 15.50 -1.91
N ILE A 46 15.42 15.90 -2.86
CA ILE A 46 16.17 17.16 -2.79
C ILE A 46 15.22 18.36 -2.64
N ARG A 47 14.11 18.36 -3.39
CA ARG A 47 13.09 19.42 -3.33
C ARG A 47 12.17 19.33 -2.11
N LYS A 48 12.35 18.34 -1.22
CA LYS A 48 11.48 18.05 -0.07
C LYS A 48 10.00 17.90 -0.45
N LYS A 49 9.74 17.32 -1.63
CA LYS A 49 8.40 17.04 -2.18
C LYS A 49 8.11 15.54 -2.32
N ALA A 50 8.98 14.70 -1.76
CA ALA A 50 8.76 13.26 -1.72
C ALA A 50 7.68 12.93 -0.68
N ASN A 51 6.79 12.01 -1.01
CA ASN A 51 5.77 11.48 -0.12
C ASN A 51 6.15 10.06 0.36
N LEU A 52 5.33 9.48 1.24
CA LEU A 52 5.59 8.15 1.79
C LEU A 52 5.53 7.03 0.74
N GLU A 53 4.73 7.22 -0.31
CA GLU A 53 4.70 6.34 -1.49
C GLU A 53 6.05 6.35 -2.24
N ASP A 54 6.66 7.53 -2.43
CA ASP A 54 7.98 7.66 -3.06
C ASP A 54 9.05 6.94 -2.22
N CYS A 55 8.96 7.02 -0.89
CA CYS A 55 9.83 6.26 0.01
C CYS A 55 9.66 4.74 -0.16
N TYR A 56 8.41 4.28 -0.22
CA TYR A 56 8.10 2.87 -0.43
C TYR A 56 8.58 2.36 -1.80
N LYS A 57 8.52 3.17 -2.87
CA LYS A 57 9.04 2.80 -4.19
C LYS A 57 10.54 2.50 -4.15
N ILE A 58 11.33 3.29 -3.43
CA ILE A 58 12.77 3.02 -3.24
C ILE A 58 12.95 1.72 -2.47
N TYR A 59 12.22 1.51 -1.38
CA TYR A 59 12.26 0.29 -0.59
C TYR A 59 12.00 -0.96 -1.46
N VAL A 60 10.95 -0.95 -2.28
CA VAL A 60 10.62 -2.07 -3.19
C VAL A 60 11.73 -2.30 -4.22
N ALA A 61 12.36 -1.23 -4.72
CA ALA A 61 13.42 -1.34 -5.71
C ALA A 61 14.70 -1.95 -5.12
N VAL A 62 15.13 -1.45 -3.96
CA VAL A 62 16.32 -1.94 -3.25
C VAL A 62 16.13 -3.41 -2.85
N ASN A 63 14.97 -3.80 -2.34
CA ASN A 63 14.69 -5.19 -1.97
C ASN A 63 14.69 -6.17 -3.16
N LYS A 64 14.66 -5.68 -4.40
CA LYS A 64 14.79 -6.52 -5.60
C LYS A 64 16.23 -6.67 -6.09
N MET A 65 17.14 -5.77 -5.67
CA MET A 65 18.54 -5.77 -6.10
C MET A 65 19.30 -7.05 -5.73
N PRO A 66 19.09 -7.70 -4.56
CA PRO A 66 19.73 -8.97 -4.25
C PRO A 66 19.47 -10.06 -5.30
N LYS A 67 18.23 -10.14 -5.82
CA LYS A 67 17.87 -11.12 -6.86
C LYS A 67 18.59 -10.85 -8.18
N LEU A 68 18.86 -9.59 -8.51
CA LEU A 68 19.68 -9.25 -9.67
C LEU A 68 21.12 -9.76 -9.51
N ILE A 69 21.71 -9.54 -8.33
CA ILE A 69 23.06 -10.02 -8.02
C ILE A 69 23.14 -11.54 -8.13
N GLU A 70 22.17 -12.25 -7.56
CA GLU A 70 22.09 -13.71 -7.63
C GLU A 70 22.07 -14.18 -9.10
N TYR A 71 21.18 -13.63 -9.91
CA TYR A 71 21.00 -14.03 -11.30
C TYR A 71 22.22 -13.70 -12.19
N ILE A 72 22.86 -12.55 -11.99
CA ILE A 72 24.12 -12.22 -12.68
C ILE A 72 25.26 -13.11 -12.18
N GLY A 73 25.28 -13.47 -10.90
CA GLY A 73 26.28 -14.35 -10.30
C GLY A 73 26.26 -15.78 -10.82
N GLU A 74 25.13 -16.24 -11.36
CA GLU A 74 25.00 -17.54 -12.06
C GLU A 74 25.77 -17.58 -13.39
N PHE A 75 26.11 -16.42 -13.97
CA PHE A 75 26.91 -16.36 -15.18
C PHE A 75 28.28 -17.02 -14.97
N ASN A 76 28.61 -18.01 -15.79
CA ASN A 76 29.90 -18.73 -15.71
C ASN A 76 30.75 -18.59 -16.99
N GLY A 77 30.54 -17.53 -17.76
CA GLY A 77 31.28 -17.27 -18.99
C GLY A 77 32.62 -16.55 -18.78
N PRO A 78 33.42 -16.38 -19.86
CA PRO A 78 34.77 -15.79 -19.80
C PRO A 78 34.79 -14.34 -19.31
N LYS A 79 33.67 -13.63 -19.41
CA LYS A 79 33.53 -12.21 -19.04
C LYS A 79 32.99 -12.00 -17.61
N LYS A 80 32.90 -13.05 -16.79
CA LYS A 80 32.35 -13.00 -15.43
C LYS A 80 33.04 -11.96 -14.56
N GLY A 81 34.38 -11.91 -14.59
CA GLY A 81 35.13 -10.95 -13.78
C GLY A 81 34.80 -9.48 -14.08
N VAL A 82 34.49 -9.15 -15.34
CA VAL A 82 34.08 -7.79 -15.74
C VAL A 82 32.67 -7.47 -15.23
N LEU A 83 31.73 -8.42 -15.35
CA LEU A 83 30.38 -8.26 -14.80
C LEU A 83 30.39 -8.13 -13.27
N ASP A 84 31.20 -8.94 -12.60
CA ASP A 84 31.33 -8.89 -11.15
C ASP A 84 31.84 -7.53 -10.69
N HIS A 85 32.94 -7.05 -11.29
CA HIS A 85 33.57 -5.79 -10.92
C HIS A 85 32.72 -4.55 -11.26
N LEU A 86 32.08 -4.51 -12.43
CA LEU A 86 31.37 -3.31 -12.90
C LEU A 86 29.89 -3.26 -12.49
N ILE A 87 29.28 -4.40 -12.15
CA ILE A 87 27.85 -4.48 -11.85
C ILE A 87 27.60 -5.07 -10.47
N VAL A 88 28.08 -6.29 -10.20
CA VAL A 88 27.72 -7.01 -8.97
C VAL A 88 28.27 -6.31 -7.72
N VAL A 89 29.56 -5.97 -7.71
CA VAL A 89 30.22 -5.34 -6.57
C VAL A 89 29.61 -3.97 -6.25
N PRO A 90 29.46 -3.03 -7.20
CA PRO A 90 28.84 -1.73 -6.92
C PRO A 90 27.41 -1.84 -6.41
N ILE A 91 26.59 -2.75 -6.97
CA ILE A 91 25.20 -2.92 -6.51
C ILE A 91 25.18 -3.51 -5.09
N ARG A 92 26.07 -4.45 -4.77
CA ARG A 92 26.17 -5.02 -3.42
C ARG A 92 26.52 -3.95 -2.39
N GLU A 93 27.54 -3.15 -2.66
CA GLU A 93 27.93 -2.03 -1.78
C GLU A 93 26.78 -1.04 -1.57
N MET A 94 26.02 -0.75 -2.63
CA MET A 94 24.86 0.13 -2.53
C MET A 94 23.73 -0.49 -1.69
N ILE A 95 23.46 -1.79 -1.78
CA ILE A 95 22.48 -2.47 -0.92
C ILE A 95 22.87 -2.30 0.55
N ASP A 96 24.15 -2.48 0.88
CA ASP A 96 24.65 -2.33 2.25
C ASP A 96 24.45 -0.90 2.76
N VAL A 97 24.68 0.12 1.90
CA VAL A 97 24.37 1.53 2.22
C VAL A 97 22.88 1.74 2.50
N PHE A 98 22.00 1.07 1.75
CA PHE A 98 20.55 1.18 1.94
C PHE A 98 20.00 0.36 3.11
N SER A 99 20.79 -0.50 3.77
CA SER A 99 20.33 -1.34 4.88
C SER A 99 19.55 -0.57 5.96
N LYS A 100 20.10 0.55 6.44
CA LYS A 100 19.44 1.43 7.43
C LYS A 100 18.17 2.08 6.90
N TYR A 101 18.13 2.38 5.60
CA TYR A 101 16.95 2.94 4.96
C TYR A 101 15.82 1.90 4.93
N ILE A 102 16.14 0.65 4.60
CA ILE A 102 15.19 -0.46 4.62
C ILE A 102 14.62 -0.66 6.02
N GLU A 103 15.49 -0.75 7.03
CA GLU A 103 15.08 -0.89 8.44
C GLU A 103 14.17 0.26 8.91
N MET A 104 14.52 1.51 8.56
CA MET A 104 13.69 2.67 8.86
C MET A 104 12.31 2.55 8.22
N ILE A 105 12.21 2.13 6.97
CA ILE A 105 10.93 1.99 6.27
C ILE A 105 10.09 0.86 6.87
N GLU A 106 10.69 -0.29 7.19
CA GLU A 106 10.00 -1.44 7.78
C GLU A 106 9.48 -1.15 9.19
N THR A 107 10.21 -0.34 9.96
CA THR A 107 9.80 0.05 11.33
C THR A 107 8.75 1.15 11.31
N THR A 108 8.80 2.09 10.36
CA THR A 108 7.93 3.27 10.32
C THR A 108 6.63 3.09 9.53
N ILE A 109 6.63 2.37 8.41
CA ILE A 109 5.48 2.30 7.49
C ILE A 109 4.63 1.06 7.76
N ASP A 110 3.30 1.22 7.81
CA ASP A 110 2.36 0.10 7.91
C ASP A 110 2.21 -0.63 6.56
N MET A 111 2.97 -1.71 6.38
CA MET A 111 2.97 -2.54 5.17
C MET A 111 1.61 -3.22 4.91
N GLY A 112 0.78 -3.43 5.93
CA GLY A 112 -0.53 -4.07 5.78
C GLY A 112 -1.54 -3.21 5.02
N ARG A 113 -1.42 -1.88 5.14
CA ARG A 113 -2.34 -0.92 4.50
C ARG A 113 -1.96 -0.55 3.07
N ILE A 114 -0.72 -0.82 2.68
CA ILE A 114 -0.22 -0.51 1.33
C ILE A 114 -1.02 -1.25 0.25
N GLY A 115 -1.55 -2.45 0.54
CA GLY A 115 -2.42 -3.19 -0.38
C GLY A 115 -3.70 -2.45 -0.76
N ASN A 116 -4.19 -1.55 0.11
CA ASN A 116 -5.34 -0.69 -0.14
C ASN A 116 -4.94 0.66 -0.79
N HIS A 117 -3.68 0.81 -1.20
CA HIS A 117 -3.09 2.08 -1.66
C HIS A 117 -3.05 3.16 -0.57
N GLU A 118 -2.99 2.76 0.70
CA GLU A 118 -2.85 3.67 1.84
C GLU A 118 -1.44 3.58 2.41
N PHE A 119 -0.73 4.72 2.38
CA PHE A 119 0.62 4.84 2.93
C PHE A 119 0.55 5.60 4.25
N VAL A 120 0.62 4.89 5.37
CA VAL A 120 0.44 5.43 6.72
C VAL A 120 1.61 5.00 7.62
N ILE A 121 1.97 5.86 8.57
CA ILE A 121 2.96 5.56 9.61
C ILE A 121 2.32 4.61 10.63
N LYS A 122 3.07 3.62 11.11
CA LYS A 122 2.58 2.73 12.14
C LYS A 122 2.26 3.52 13.42
N PRO A 123 1.10 3.26 14.07
CA PRO A 123 0.76 3.94 15.32
C PRO A 123 1.80 3.77 16.44
N ASN A 124 2.48 2.61 16.48
CA ASN A 124 3.49 2.30 17.48
C ASN A 124 4.83 3.04 17.28
N TYR A 125 4.98 3.81 16.20
CA TYR A 125 6.19 4.59 15.95
C TYR A 125 6.32 5.77 16.91
N ASP A 126 5.19 6.37 17.32
CA ASP A 126 5.15 7.56 18.15
C ASP A 126 4.02 7.47 19.17
N LYS A 127 4.25 7.97 20.40
CA LYS A 127 3.27 7.88 21.48
C LYS A 127 1.99 8.66 21.18
N ASP A 128 2.10 9.83 20.56
CA ASP A 128 0.94 10.66 20.23
C ASP A 128 0.10 10.01 19.14
N LEU A 129 0.75 9.37 18.16
CA LEU A 129 0.06 8.57 17.13
C LEU A 129 -0.67 7.38 17.73
N GLN A 130 -0.04 6.68 18.70
CA GLN A 130 -0.64 5.56 19.40
C GLN A 130 -1.88 6.00 20.18
N GLU A 131 -1.80 7.09 20.96
CA GLU A 131 -2.94 7.65 21.70
C GLU A 131 -4.08 8.07 20.77
N CYS A 132 -3.75 8.71 19.64
CA CYS A 132 -4.75 9.09 18.64
C CYS A 132 -5.43 7.86 18.04
N ARG A 133 -4.68 6.78 17.79
CA ARG A 133 -5.24 5.53 17.26
C ARG A 133 -6.14 4.85 18.28
N GLU A 134 -5.77 4.84 19.55
CA GLU A 134 -6.59 4.28 20.63
C GLU A 134 -7.92 5.04 20.77
N LYS A 135 -7.87 6.38 20.76
CA LYS A 135 -9.09 7.21 20.73
C LYS A 135 -9.96 6.92 19.51
N GLN A 136 -9.34 6.73 18.34
CA GLN A 136 -10.07 6.38 17.13
C GLN A 136 -10.76 5.02 17.26
N ILE A 137 -10.07 4.01 17.80
CA ILE A 137 -10.64 2.67 18.01
C ILE A 137 -11.78 2.72 19.04
N GLU A 138 -11.61 3.49 20.13
CA GLU A 138 -12.65 3.66 21.15
C GLU A 138 -13.91 4.31 20.55
N LEU A 139 -13.75 5.35 19.72
CA LEU A 139 -14.85 5.99 19.02
C LEU A 139 -15.50 5.04 18.00
N GLU A 140 -14.71 4.32 17.21
CA GLU A 140 -15.21 3.31 16.26
C GLU A 140 -16.03 2.22 16.98
N SER A 141 -15.60 1.78 18.17
CA SER A 141 -16.36 0.84 19.01
C SER A 141 -17.68 1.42 19.47
N LYS A 142 -17.69 2.63 20.04
CA LYS A 142 -18.92 3.32 20.48
C LYS A 142 -19.91 3.48 19.34
N MET A 143 -19.42 3.85 18.16
CA MET A 143 -20.25 3.98 16.96
C MET A 143 -20.85 2.65 16.49
N HIS A 144 -20.11 1.54 16.65
CA HIS A 144 -20.59 0.20 16.35
C HIS A 144 -21.62 -0.29 17.38
N ASP A 145 -21.42 0.03 18.65
CA ASP A 145 -22.37 -0.24 19.74
C ASP A 145 -23.68 0.53 19.54
N ASP A 146 -23.58 1.81 19.14
CA ASP A 146 -24.72 2.64 18.75
C ASP A 146 -25.46 2.05 17.54
N LEU A 147 -24.71 1.61 16.51
CA LEU A 147 -25.29 0.93 15.34
C LEU A 147 -26.05 -0.33 15.76
N THR A 148 -25.47 -1.14 16.64
CA THR A 148 -26.08 -2.37 17.13
C THR A 148 -27.34 -2.08 17.94
N THR A 149 -27.31 -1.04 18.78
CA THR A 149 -28.47 -0.57 19.54
C THR A 149 -29.60 -0.09 18.61
N ILE A 150 -29.24 0.67 17.58
CA ILE A 150 -30.18 1.14 16.54
C ILE A 150 -30.78 -0.06 15.80
N CYS A 151 -29.95 -1.00 15.34
CA CYS A 151 -30.40 -2.22 14.67
C CYS A 151 -31.33 -3.07 15.54
N ASN A 152 -31.03 -3.23 16.84
CA ASN A 152 -31.88 -3.97 17.77
C ASN A 152 -33.25 -3.31 17.96
N LYS A 153 -33.29 -1.98 18.16
CA LYS A 153 -34.55 -1.21 18.27
C LYS A 153 -35.40 -1.29 17.00
N LEU A 154 -34.75 -1.38 15.84
CA LEU A 154 -35.41 -1.40 14.54
C LEU A 154 -35.64 -2.82 14.01
N SER A 155 -35.13 -3.85 14.68
CA SER A 155 -35.23 -5.25 14.26
C SER A 155 -36.67 -5.73 14.09
N SER A 156 -37.61 -5.19 14.88
CA SER A 156 -39.06 -5.44 14.77
C SER A 156 -39.71 -4.78 13.53
N HIS A 157 -39.04 -3.81 12.91
CA HIS A 157 -39.56 -2.97 11.82
C HIS A 157 -38.78 -3.12 10.50
N LEU A 158 -37.63 -3.78 10.54
CA LEU A 158 -36.78 -4.06 9.38
C LEU A 158 -37.09 -5.47 8.85
N SER A 159 -37.26 -5.59 7.54
CA SER A 159 -37.45 -6.89 6.89
C SER A 159 -36.16 -7.70 6.94
N THR A 160 -36.00 -8.53 7.97
CA THR A 160 -34.87 -9.46 8.08
C THR A 160 -34.83 -10.41 6.90
N THR A 161 -33.78 -10.33 6.07
CA THR A 161 -33.23 -11.52 5.41
C THR A 161 -31.71 -11.50 5.54
N PRO A 162 -31.11 -12.25 6.48
CA PRO A 162 -29.66 -12.42 6.52
C PRO A 162 -29.26 -13.40 5.41
N SER A 163 -29.29 -12.97 4.15
CA SER A 163 -28.74 -13.78 3.05
C SER A 163 -27.23 -13.61 3.00
N ARG A 164 -26.53 -14.45 3.76
CA ARG A 164 -25.08 -14.69 3.69
C ARG A 164 -24.72 -15.18 2.28
N SER A 165 -24.50 -14.24 1.36
CA SER A 165 -24.08 -14.54 -0.01
C SER A 165 -22.56 -14.39 -0.05
N LYS A 166 -21.81 -15.48 0.15
CA LYS A 166 -20.36 -15.49 -0.12
C LYS A 166 -20.17 -15.24 -1.62
N LYS A 167 -19.72 -14.03 -1.97
CA LYS A 167 -19.06 -13.78 -3.26
C LYS A 167 -17.89 -12.84 -3.05
N ASN A 168 -16.70 -13.42 -3.18
CA ASN A 168 -15.40 -12.82 -3.42
C ASN A 168 -14.97 -11.68 -2.48
N GLY A 169 -14.34 -12.05 -1.37
CA GLY A 169 -13.24 -11.29 -0.73
C GLY A 169 -13.54 -9.92 -0.10
N ALA A 170 -14.72 -9.36 -0.30
CA ALA A 170 -15.18 -8.15 0.37
C ALA A 170 -16.47 -8.47 1.13
N GLU A 171 -16.40 -8.50 2.45
CA GLU A 171 -17.56 -8.68 3.34
C GLU A 171 -18.54 -7.51 3.17
N SER A 172 -19.40 -7.60 2.17
CA SER A 172 -20.59 -6.75 2.05
C SER A 172 -21.76 -7.52 2.66
N SER A 173 -21.80 -7.61 3.99
CA SER A 173 -22.96 -8.12 4.73
C SER A 173 -24.18 -7.30 4.30
N LYS A 174 -25.22 -7.91 3.71
CA LYS A 174 -26.48 -7.22 3.31
C LYS A 174 -27.28 -6.74 4.52
N GLU A 175 -26.63 -5.98 5.39
CA GLU A 175 -27.24 -5.31 6.53
C GLU A 175 -28.03 -4.09 6.04
N PRO A 176 -29.23 -3.87 6.60
CA PRO A 176 -30.13 -2.77 6.21
C PRO A 176 -29.52 -1.39 6.48
N ILE A 177 -28.66 -1.31 7.50
CA ILE A 177 -27.97 -0.11 7.96
C ILE A 177 -26.48 -0.45 8.08
N ARG A 178 -25.61 0.39 7.52
CA ARG A 178 -24.15 0.25 7.65
C ARG A 178 -23.49 1.59 7.97
N LEU A 179 -22.41 1.56 8.72
CA LEU A 179 -21.56 2.73 8.94
C LEU A 179 -20.61 2.91 7.74
N VAL A 180 -20.57 4.10 7.15
CA VAL A 180 -19.70 4.43 6.00
C VAL A 180 -19.05 5.78 6.26
N TYR A 181 -17.72 5.85 6.09
CA TYR A 181 -17.00 7.13 6.10
C TYR A 181 -17.10 7.80 4.73
N ASP A 182 -17.58 9.05 4.69
CA ASP A 182 -17.58 9.86 3.47
C ASP A 182 -16.65 11.07 3.65
N PRO A 183 -15.47 11.09 2.99
CA PRO A 183 -14.54 12.21 3.05
C PRO A 183 -15.15 13.53 2.58
N LYS A 184 -16.15 13.50 1.67
CA LYS A 184 -16.77 14.71 1.13
C LYS A 184 -17.73 15.38 2.10
N GLN A 185 -18.32 14.59 3.00
CA GLN A 185 -19.25 15.08 4.02
C GLN A 185 -18.56 15.27 5.38
N GLY A 186 -17.25 15.00 5.44
CA GLY A 186 -16.42 15.29 6.61
C GLY A 186 -16.69 14.37 7.80
N GLY A 187 -17.20 13.15 7.58
CA GLY A 187 -17.47 12.26 8.70
C GLY A 187 -18.08 10.91 8.36
N TRP A 188 -18.42 10.20 9.43
CA TRP A 188 -19.11 8.91 9.38
C TRP A 188 -20.61 9.10 9.26
N LEU A 189 -21.22 8.27 8.41
CA LEU A 189 -22.63 8.34 8.07
C LEU A 189 -23.25 6.94 8.18
N TYR A 190 -24.50 6.90 8.62
CA TYR A 190 -25.32 5.69 8.50
C TYR A 190 -25.91 5.60 7.10
N ARG A 191 -25.41 4.65 6.31
CA ARG A 191 -25.97 4.32 5.00
C ARG A 191 -27.13 3.35 5.18
N ILE A 192 -28.28 3.74 4.67
CA ILE A 192 -29.54 3.01 4.79
C ILE A 192 -30.04 2.58 3.42
N ASN A 193 -30.68 1.41 3.33
CA ASN A 193 -31.32 0.95 2.11
C ASN A 193 -32.61 1.75 1.80
N ARG A 194 -32.82 2.12 0.53
CA ARG A 194 -33.96 2.99 0.13
C ARG A 194 -35.32 2.45 0.55
N LYS A 195 -35.50 1.12 0.52
CA LYS A 195 -36.75 0.44 0.91
C LYS A 195 -37.12 0.64 2.38
N GLU A 196 -36.13 0.82 3.24
CA GLU A 196 -36.30 0.92 4.70
C GLU A 196 -36.26 2.38 5.19
N SER A 197 -35.88 3.31 4.32
CA SER A 197 -35.74 4.74 4.63
C SER A 197 -37.04 5.39 5.17
N ALA A 198 -38.20 5.04 4.61
CA ALA A 198 -39.49 5.61 5.02
C ALA A 198 -39.94 5.15 6.41
N THR A 199 -39.65 3.89 6.77
CA THR A 199 -39.93 3.32 8.10
C THR A 199 -39.02 3.95 9.15
N LEU A 200 -37.74 4.16 8.79
CA LEU A 200 -36.74 4.75 9.67
C LEU A 200 -37.00 6.23 9.94
N GLN A 201 -37.37 7.02 8.92
CA GLN A 201 -37.72 8.43 9.12
C GLN A 201 -38.88 8.64 10.10
N LYS A 202 -39.87 7.72 10.13
CA LYS A 202 -40.99 7.78 11.08
C LYS A 202 -40.60 7.41 12.51
N GLN A 203 -39.57 6.59 12.69
CA GLN A 203 -39.08 6.16 14.01
C GLN A 203 -37.93 7.03 14.52
N LEU A 204 -37.25 7.77 13.64
CA LEU A 204 -36.14 8.68 13.93
C LEU A 204 -36.53 9.85 14.85
N SER A 205 -37.78 10.31 14.82
CA SER A 205 -38.29 11.31 15.78
C SER A 205 -38.24 10.82 17.23
N ASN A 206 -38.23 9.50 17.45
CA ASN A 206 -38.22 8.87 18.78
C ASN A 206 -36.81 8.41 19.20
N ILE A 207 -35.82 8.51 18.33
CA ILE A 207 -34.44 8.11 18.60
C ILE A 207 -33.60 9.39 18.63
N THR A 208 -33.46 10.01 19.80
CA THR A 208 -32.42 11.02 20.04
C THR A 208 -31.06 10.36 19.90
N ILE A 209 -30.44 10.53 18.74
CA ILE A 209 -29.03 10.19 18.52
C ILE A 209 -28.24 11.46 18.82
N ASN A 210 -27.53 11.46 19.95
CA ASN A 210 -26.56 12.51 20.23
C ASN A 210 -25.47 12.45 19.16
N PHE A 211 -25.40 13.50 18.34
CA PHE A 211 -24.38 13.73 17.33
C PHE A 211 -24.14 12.57 16.33
N ILE A 212 -24.86 12.59 15.19
CA ILE A 212 -24.34 12.32 13.84
C ILE A 212 -25.48 12.61 12.85
N THR A 213 -25.25 13.55 11.93
CA THR A 213 -26.21 13.96 10.90
C THR A 213 -26.45 12.80 9.92
N ILE A 214 -27.66 12.25 9.91
CA ILE A 214 -28.06 11.22 8.95
C ILE A 214 -28.37 11.90 7.60
N LEU A 215 -27.40 11.85 6.69
CA LEU A 215 -27.62 12.26 5.30
C LEU A 215 -28.09 11.06 4.47
N ILE A 216 -29.38 11.06 4.15
CA ILE A 216 -30.00 10.06 3.27
C ILE A 216 -29.56 10.35 1.84
N TYR A 217 -28.61 9.56 1.34
CA TYR A 217 -28.12 9.70 -0.03
C TYR A 217 -29.15 9.14 -1.02
N GLN A 218 -29.89 10.02 -1.71
CA GLN A 218 -30.60 9.66 -2.92
C GLN A 218 -29.59 9.49 -4.06
N LYS A 219 -29.27 8.24 -4.42
CA LYS A 219 -28.65 7.97 -5.73
C LYS A 219 -29.78 8.04 -6.78
N LYS A 220 -29.73 9.04 -7.67
CA LYS A 220 -30.40 8.97 -8.97
C LYS A 220 -29.78 7.83 -9.80
#